data_AF-D2V265-F1
#
_entry.id   AF-D2V265-F1
#
_cell.length_a   1.000
_cell.length_b   1.000
_cell.length_c   1.000
_cell.angle_alpha   90.00
_cell.angle_beta   90.00
_cell.angle_gamma   90.00
#
_symmetry.space_group_name_H-M   'P 1'
#
loop_
_entity.id
_entity.type
_entity.pdbx_description
1 polymer ?
#
loop_
_entity_poly.entity_id
_entity_poly.type
_entity_poly.pdbx_seq_one_letter_code
_entity_poly.pdbx_strand_id
1 'polypeptide(L)'
;MNSLTRICGKKQTTFSHIQKKTMTSIDTSQHVSYELKVVSPNTCTTTIDITEVNNNNNQQYLTKRDSIHKQKSLPSSLKTPRSSSVTKFYNRAFKIHTCCGVMELNCLKMTSMLALFVSLIAFCLLMAAVAFNYSVVDNLYSNIGALQTDATYYRDLMKLSCRVSVVSEYNRTLALEYADLFMTYHDKYYEVLNVLLVSVPEDVVYSKRNNMSREDVRSRKAVKEELSVIEMVRASNYSQAITILDSPLYQYYLAGYPEEIQPVLDYVINMQEVVEEEDLGTTLASLIILVVSMVIVVPVLIAYIVLSVRKDTTKEKQLRQVRKYMLMDTINDSALCEKFKEFCKIERSEENFAVLEKINDYKKLCEKSFDIQVFLFDTDILSGSDQFSETTTTTSNEDSSKKKKNIKKGFTEKDLSDIEKRKFEIAFEIHTDFLDVRGERSVNTSKQVADNVKQFLDYFAKGENESLPENLFEIVETEMCVLMMDTHRRFKIFVEQQLKEKRKILSTIKRKIDKK
;
A
#
# COMPACT_ATOMS: atom_id res chain seq x y z
N MET A 1 2.05 81.57 -4.34
CA MET A 1 3.33 80.98 -3.91
C MET A 1 3.12 79.49 -3.72
N ASN A 2 3.72 78.70 -4.61
CA ASN A 2 4.30 77.35 -4.49
C ASN A 2 3.78 76.46 -3.33
N SER A 3 3.37 75.20 -3.48
CA SER A 3 3.67 74.18 -4.49
C SER A 3 2.61 73.07 -4.44
N LEU A 4 2.29 72.54 -5.61
CA LEU A 4 1.65 71.25 -5.90
C LEU A 4 2.24 70.08 -5.09
N THR A 5 1.42 69.10 -4.70
CA THR A 5 1.40 67.75 -5.34
C THR A 5 0.06 67.03 -5.15
N ARG A 6 -0.52 66.59 -6.28
CA ARG A 6 -1.56 65.55 -6.39
C ARG A 6 -1.02 64.21 -5.88
N ILE A 7 -1.89 63.34 -5.36
CA ILE A 7 -2.03 61.95 -5.84
C ILE A 7 -3.52 61.57 -5.72
N CYS A 8 -4.01 61.02 -6.82
CA CYS A 8 -5.35 60.56 -7.09
C CYS A 8 -5.43 59.06 -6.78
N GLY A 9 -6.49 58.59 -6.14
CA GLY A 9 -6.70 57.17 -5.85
C GLY A 9 -8.17 56.85 -5.58
N LYS A 10 -8.86 56.43 -6.66
CA LYS A 10 -10.27 56.08 -6.78
C LYS A 10 -10.84 55.27 -5.59
N LYS A 11 -11.91 55.75 -4.96
CA LYS A 11 -12.89 54.91 -4.23
C LYS A 11 -14.01 54.56 -5.19
N GLN A 12 -14.06 53.29 -5.58
CA GLN A 12 -15.11 52.72 -6.41
C GLN A 12 -16.26 52.31 -5.49
N THR A 13 -17.34 53.08 -5.55
CA THR A 13 -18.66 52.76 -5.04
C THR A 13 -19.25 51.67 -5.94
N THR A 14 -19.42 50.45 -5.41
CA THR A 14 -20.29 49.44 -6.04
C THR A 14 -21.47 49.17 -5.15
N PHE A 15 -22.61 49.57 -5.71
CA PHE A 15 -23.96 49.40 -5.25
C PHE A 15 -24.35 47.92 -5.11
N SER A 16 -25.23 47.72 -4.15
CA SER A 16 -26.01 46.52 -3.85
C SER A 16 -26.80 46.00 -5.05
N HIS A 17 -26.73 44.68 -5.27
CA HIS A 17 -27.73 43.93 -6.02
C HIS A 17 -28.12 42.69 -5.21
N ILE A 18 -29.01 42.89 -4.24
CA ILE A 18 -29.75 41.80 -3.59
C ILE A 18 -30.92 41.47 -4.51
N GLN A 19 -30.85 40.32 -5.18
CA GLN A 19 -32.00 39.76 -5.88
C GLN A 19 -33.04 39.33 -4.84
N LYS A 20 -34.17 40.04 -4.84
CA LYS A 20 -35.44 39.55 -4.28
C LYS A 20 -35.84 38.28 -5.02
N LYS A 21 -35.76 37.12 -4.37
CA LYS A 21 -36.45 35.91 -4.81
C LYS A 21 -37.79 35.85 -4.10
N THR A 22 -38.84 36.02 -4.89
CA THR A 22 -40.25 35.96 -4.54
C THR A 22 -40.56 34.60 -3.90
N MET A 23 -40.96 34.61 -2.62
CA MET A 23 -41.44 33.44 -1.91
C MET A 23 -42.97 33.40 -2.10
N THR A 24 -43.42 32.58 -3.03
CA THR A 24 -44.83 32.23 -3.22
C THR A 24 -45.28 31.33 -2.08
N SER A 25 -46.37 31.73 -1.42
CA SER A 25 -47.16 30.93 -0.50
C SER A 25 -47.56 29.60 -1.15
N ILE A 26 -47.34 28.48 -0.45
CA ILE A 26 -48.04 27.23 -0.69
C ILE A 26 -48.55 26.71 0.64
N ASP A 27 -49.84 26.38 0.60
CA ASP A 27 -50.70 25.89 1.66
C ASP A 27 -50.16 24.68 2.45
N THR A 28 -50.51 24.75 3.72
CA THR A 28 -50.65 23.67 4.69
C THR A 28 -51.42 22.45 4.19
N SER A 29 -50.94 21.30 4.66
CA SER A 29 -51.65 20.04 4.95
C SER A 29 -51.24 18.84 4.09
N GLN A 30 -50.35 18.01 4.65
CA GLN A 30 -50.49 16.56 4.57
C GLN A 30 -49.66 15.92 5.69
N HIS A 31 -50.38 15.44 6.70
CA HIS A 31 -49.90 14.57 7.75
C HIS A 31 -49.61 13.20 7.12
N VAL A 32 -48.34 12.83 6.96
CA VAL A 32 -47.93 11.47 6.59
C VAL A 32 -47.21 10.86 7.77
N SER A 33 -47.91 9.96 8.45
CA SER A 33 -47.35 9.07 9.47
C SER A 33 -46.46 8.04 8.77
N TYR A 34 -45.16 8.05 9.06
CA TYR A 34 -44.26 6.96 8.66
C TYR A 34 -44.21 5.93 9.79
N GLU A 35 -44.85 4.79 9.56
CA GLU A 35 -44.69 3.59 10.37
C GLU A 35 -43.38 2.90 9.96
N LEU A 36 -42.38 2.92 10.85
CA LEU A 36 -41.07 2.32 10.62
C LEU A 36 -41.18 0.79 10.76
N LYS A 37 -41.46 0.09 9.65
CA LYS A 37 -41.41 -1.37 9.58
C LYS A 37 -39.96 -1.84 9.47
N VAL A 38 -39.39 -2.29 10.58
CA VAL A 38 -38.09 -2.99 10.60
C VAL A 38 -38.24 -4.32 9.88
N VAL A 39 -37.73 -4.40 8.65
CA VAL A 39 -37.59 -5.65 7.88
C VAL A 39 -36.15 -6.12 8.01
N SER A 40 -35.96 -7.21 8.75
CA SER A 40 -34.68 -7.92 8.85
C SER A 40 -34.26 -8.47 7.48
N PRO A 41 -32.99 -8.33 7.06
CA PRO A 41 -32.52 -8.98 5.85
C PRO A 41 -32.25 -10.47 6.12
N ASN A 42 -32.99 -11.32 5.41
CA ASN A 42 -32.73 -12.75 5.28
C ASN A 42 -31.38 -12.97 4.57
N THR A 43 -30.44 -13.59 5.27
CA THR A 43 -29.22 -14.17 4.70
C THR A 43 -29.57 -15.40 3.86
N CYS A 44 -29.56 -15.23 2.55
CA CYS A 44 -29.69 -16.32 1.58
C CYS A 44 -28.30 -16.93 1.33
N THR A 45 -28.05 -18.08 1.95
CA THR A 45 -26.85 -18.89 1.74
C THR A 45 -26.93 -19.54 0.36
N THR A 46 -26.26 -18.94 -0.63
CA THR A 46 -26.03 -19.58 -1.93
C THR A 46 -24.71 -20.32 -1.88
N THR A 47 -24.77 -21.64 -1.75
CA THR A 47 -23.63 -22.55 -1.84
C THR A 47 -23.13 -22.56 -3.28
N ILE A 48 -21.98 -21.92 -3.52
CA ILE A 48 -21.21 -22.09 -4.75
C ILE A 48 -20.07 -23.05 -4.40
N ASP A 49 -20.20 -24.31 -4.85
CA ASP A 49 -19.12 -25.29 -4.83
C ASP A 49 -18.00 -24.85 -5.79
N ILE A 50 -16.99 -24.19 -5.23
CA ILE A 50 -15.70 -24.00 -5.89
C ILE A 50 -14.83 -25.20 -5.50
N THR A 51 -14.69 -26.13 -6.43
CA THR A 51 -13.70 -27.21 -6.34
C THR A 51 -12.31 -26.60 -6.52
N GLU A 52 -11.68 -26.20 -5.42
CA GLU A 52 -10.26 -25.85 -5.39
C GLU A 52 -9.42 -27.11 -5.64
N VAL A 53 -8.84 -27.19 -6.85
CA VAL A 53 -7.78 -28.14 -7.18
C VAL A 53 -6.52 -27.71 -6.43
N ASN A 54 -6.37 -28.27 -5.23
CA ASN A 54 -5.21 -28.11 -4.37
C ASN A 54 -4.01 -28.85 -4.97
N ASN A 55 -3.14 -28.13 -5.68
CA ASN A 55 -1.97 -28.69 -6.37
C ASN A 55 -0.65 -28.07 -5.88
N ASN A 56 -0.51 -27.87 -4.57
CA ASN A 56 0.74 -27.44 -3.95
C ASN A 56 0.97 -28.19 -2.64
N ASN A 57 1.43 -29.43 -2.75
CA ASN A 57 2.23 -30.10 -1.72
C ASN A 57 2.83 -31.38 -2.31
N ASN A 58 4.04 -31.28 -2.86
CA ASN A 58 5.03 -32.36 -2.91
C ASN A 58 6.29 -31.89 -3.65
N GLN A 59 7.18 -31.18 -2.95
CA GLN A 59 8.55 -30.97 -3.44
C GLN A 59 9.59 -30.85 -2.32
N GLN A 60 9.38 -31.54 -1.19
CA GLN A 60 10.30 -31.48 -0.06
C GLN A 60 10.66 -32.83 0.55
N TYR A 61 10.86 -33.88 -0.25
CA TYR A 61 11.56 -35.09 0.22
C TYR A 61 12.28 -35.79 -0.93
N LEU A 62 13.58 -35.52 -1.13
CA LEU A 62 14.51 -36.49 -1.72
C LEU A 62 15.97 -35.97 -1.72
N THR A 63 16.67 -36.18 -0.62
CA THR A 63 18.11 -36.54 -0.61
C THR A 63 18.46 -37.19 0.72
N LYS A 64 18.14 -38.49 0.84
CA LYS A 64 18.86 -39.39 1.75
C LYS A 64 19.27 -40.58 0.88
N ARG A 65 20.51 -40.55 0.42
CA ARG A 65 21.10 -41.63 -0.39
C ARG A 65 22.17 -42.28 0.47
N ASP A 66 21.97 -43.56 0.72
CA ASP A 66 22.83 -44.39 1.54
C ASP A 66 24.24 -44.51 0.93
N SER A 67 25.19 -44.46 1.85
CA SER A 67 26.63 -44.50 1.64
C SER A 67 27.14 -45.94 1.55
N ILE A 68 27.41 -46.46 0.35
CA ILE A 68 28.30 -47.61 0.16
C ILE A 68 29.02 -47.49 -1.19
N HIS A 69 30.21 -46.89 -1.19
CA HIS A 69 31.48 -47.44 -1.71
C HIS A 69 32.56 -46.34 -1.69
N LYS A 70 33.54 -46.46 -0.77
CA LYS A 70 34.74 -45.63 -0.77
C LYS A 70 35.69 -46.12 -1.87
N GLN A 71 35.86 -45.33 -2.93
CA GLN A 71 37.10 -45.31 -3.72
C GLN A 71 37.76 -43.94 -3.52
N LYS A 72 38.99 -43.97 -3.00
CA LYS A 72 39.85 -42.80 -2.78
C LYS A 72 40.30 -42.25 -4.14
N SER A 73 39.81 -41.08 -4.53
CA SER A 73 40.47 -40.19 -5.48
C SER A 73 40.99 -38.95 -4.74
N LEU A 74 42.20 -38.53 -5.10
CA LEU A 74 42.96 -37.42 -4.53
C LEU A 74 42.29 -36.06 -4.83
N PRO A 75 42.35 -35.09 -3.92
CA PRO A 75 41.78 -33.76 -4.15
C PRO A 75 42.81 -32.85 -4.84
N SER A 76 42.63 -32.55 -6.13
CA SER A 76 43.28 -31.41 -6.79
C SER A 76 42.44 -30.16 -6.54
N SER A 77 42.75 -29.49 -5.43
CA SER A 77 42.20 -28.19 -5.05
C SER A 77 42.90 -27.08 -5.85
N LEU A 78 42.34 -26.69 -7.00
CA LEU A 78 42.64 -25.43 -7.66
C LEU A 78 41.94 -24.29 -6.90
N LYS A 79 42.71 -23.60 -6.07
CA LYS A 79 42.33 -22.33 -5.45
C LYS A 79 42.44 -21.23 -6.51
N THR A 80 41.32 -20.70 -6.96
CA THR A 80 41.29 -19.42 -7.69
C THR A 80 41.31 -18.23 -6.71
N PRO A 81 42.02 -17.13 -7.04
CA PRO A 81 42.22 -16.01 -6.14
C PRO A 81 41.05 -15.03 -6.17
N ARG A 82 40.54 -14.76 -4.97
CA ARG A 82 40.31 -13.43 -4.38
C ARG A 82 40.19 -12.25 -5.37
N SER A 83 38.95 -11.78 -5.62
CA SER A 83 38.73 -10.38 -6.00
C SER A 83 37.47 -9.77 -5.33
N SER A 84 37.69 -8.56 -4.81
CA SER A 84 36.76 -7.55 -4.32
C SER A 84 35.90 -7.84 -3.07
N SER A 85 36.33 -7.18 -1.99
CA SER A 85 35.59 -6.89 -0.78
C SER A 85 34.35 -6.02 -1.07
N VAL A 86 33.26 -6.64 -1.51
CA VAL A 86 31.93 -6.04 -1.36
C VAL A 86 31.47 -6.41 0.05
N THR A 87 31.16 -5.38 0.85
CA THR A 87 30.65 -5.49 2.22
C THR A 87 29.55 -6.56 2.29
N LYS A 88 29.90 -7.74 2.81
CA LYS A 88 28.96 -8.80 3.16
C LYS A 88 28.13 -8.29 4.33
N PHE A 89 27.10 -7.49 4.05
CA PHE A 89 26.00 -7.33 4.98
C PHE A 89 25.41 -8.72 5.16
N TYR A 90 25.76 -9.36 6.28
CA TYR A 90 25.17 -10.61 6.71
C TYR A 90 23.68 -10.37 6.87
N ASN A 91 22.90 -10.75 5.85
CA ASN A 91 21.45 -10.90 5.94
C ASN A 91 21.16 -12.04 6.92
N ARG A 92 21.32 -11.80 8.23
CA ARG A 92 20.72 -12.64 9.25
C ARG A 92 19.22 -12.49 9.09
N ALA A 93 18.59 -13.45 8.43
CA ALA A 93 17.14 -13.58 8.44
C ALA A 93 16.71 -13.77 9.90
N PHE A 94 16.02 -12.78 10.46
CA PHE A 94 15.45 -12.89 11.80
C PHE A 94 14.26 -13.84 11.69
N LYS A 95 14.37 -15.01 12.32
CA LYS A 95 13.28 -15.98 12.40
C LYS A 95 12.51 -15.73 13.67
N ILE A 96 11.29 -15.23 13.57
CA ILE A 96 10.39 -15.08 14.72
C ILE A 96 9.43 -16.27 14.69
N HIS A 97 9.44 -17.07 15.75
CA HIS A 97 8.47 -18.14 15.94
C HIS A 97 7.18 -17.53 16.48
N THR A 98 6.17 -17.42 15.62
CA THR A 98 4.81 -17.01 16.00
C THR A 98 3.94 -18.26 16.17
N CYS A 99 2.80 -18.12 16.84
CA CYS A 99 1.80 -19.18 16.96
C CYS A 99 1.30 -19.73 15.61
N CYS A 100 1.47 -18.98 14.52
CA CYS A 100 1.12 -19.39 13.15
C CYS A 100 2.32 -19.88 12.31
N GLY A 101 3.48 -20.12 12.93
CA GLY A 101 4.68 -20.64 12.26
C GLY A 101 5.89 -19.71 12.33
N VAL A 102 6.94 -20.08 11.59
CA VAL A 102 8.22 -19.35 11.58
C VAL A 102 8.19 -18.26 10.52
N MET A 103 8.04 -17.00 10.94
CA MET A 103 8.16 -15.85 10.05
C MET A 103 9.62 -15.47 9.88
N GLU A 104 10.15 -15.65 8.67
CA GLU A 104 11.45 -15.08 8.29
C GLU A 104 11.28 -13.63 7.86
N LEU A 105 11.62 -12.74 8.79
CA LEU A 105 11.57 -11.30 8.60
C LEU A 105 12.94 -10.82 8.11
N ASN A 106 12.95 -10.34 6.86
CA ASN A 106 14.07 -9.60 6.32
C ASN A 106 14.01 -8.17 6.91
N CYS A 107 15.15 -7.50 7.10
CA CYS A 107 15.21 -6.12 7.61
C CYS A 107 14.22 -5.18 6.90
N LEU A 108 14.06 -5.34 5.58
CA LEU A 108 13.08 -4.57 4.80
C LEU A 108 11.61 -4.85 5.19
N LYS A 109 11.28 -6.11 5.53
CA LYS A 109 9.95 -6.45 6.06
C LYS A 109 9.74 -5.87 7.46
N MET A 110 10.79 -5.84 8.28
CA MET A 110 10.73 -5.23 9.62
C MET A 110 10.51 -3.74 9.55
N THR A 111 11.24 -3.02 8.70
CA THR A 111 11.06 -1.57 8.52
C THR A 111 9.68 -1.25 7.96
N SER A 112 9.16 -2.07 7.04
CA SER A 112 7.79 -1.95 6.54
C SER A 112 6.74 -2.18 7.63
N MET A 113 6.87 -3.24 8.44
CA MET A 113 5.95 -3.46 9.56
C MET A 113 6.01 -2.33 10.58
N LEU A 114 7.21 -1.84 10.91
CA LEU A 114 7.39 -0.71 11.81
C LEU A 114 6.72 0.56 11.26
N ALA A 115 6.91 0.85 9.97
CA ALA A 115 6.29 2.00 9.32
C ALA A 115 4.75 1.89 9.30
N LEU A 116 4.20 0.71 9.02
CA LEU A 116 2.76 0.46 9.10
C LEU A 116 2.23 0.59 10.53
N PHE A 117 2.97 0.10 11.52
CA PHE A 117 2.59 0.20 12.93
C PHE A 117 2.59 1.66 13.41
N VAL A 118 3.62 2.44 13.06
CA VAL A 118 3.67 3.87 13.37
C VAL A 118 2.52 4.61 12.69
N SER A 119 2.22 4.28 11.43
CA SER A 119 1.09 4.87 10.70
C SER A 119 -0.24 4.53 11.39
N LEU A 120 -0.43 3.28 11.82
CA LEU A 120 -1.61 2.84 12.54
C LEU A 120 -1.80 3.62 13.85
N ILE A 121 -0.75 3.76 14.65
CA ILE A 121 -0.79 4.57 15.88
C ILE A 121 -1.18 6.02 15.57
N ALA A 122 -0.58 6.62 14.54
CA ALA A 122 -0.90 7.98 14.14
C ALA A 122 -2.39 8.14 13.75
N PHE A 123 -2.95 7.18 13.01
CA PHE A 123 -4.38 7.18 12.67
C PHE A 123 -5.28 6.99 13.90
N CYS A 124 -4.91 6.11 14.84
CA CYS A 124 -5.66 5.94 16.09
C CYS A 124 -5.66 7.22 16.94
N LEU A 125 -4.51 7.90 17.05
CA LEU A 125 -4.41 9.17 17.77
C LEU A 125 -5.24 10.27 17.10
N LEU A 126 -5.22 10.35 15.77
CA LEU A 126 -6.03 11.30 15.01
C LEU A 126 -7.53 11.04 15.23
N MET A 127 -7.96 9.78 15.16
CA MET A 127 -9.35 9.40 15.40
C MET A 127 -9.79 9.75 16.83
N ALA A 128 -8.95 9.49 17.83
CA ALA A 128 -9.23 9.84 19.21
C ALA A 128 -9.35 11.36 19.40
N ALA A 129 -8.47 12.15 18.77
CA ALA A 129 -8.53 13.61 18.81
C ALA A 129 -9.82 14.16 18.18
N VAL A 130 -10.22 13.65 17.00
CA VAL A 130 -11.46 14.05 16.34
C VAL A 130 -12.68 13.67 17.18
N ALA A 131 -12.71 12.46 17.73
CA ALA A 131 -13.81 12.01 18.58
C ALA A 131 -13.93 12.85 19.86
N PHE A 132 -12.80 13.19 20.48
CA PHE A 132 -12.77 14.05 21.66
C PHE A 132 -13.30 15.45 21.34
N ASN A 133 -12.82 16.08 20.26
CA ASN A 133 -13.29 17.40 19.83
C ASN A 133 -14.80 17.37 19.54
N TYR A 134 -15.27 16.38 18.79
CA TYR A 134 -16.70 16.22 18.50
C TYR A 134 -17.54 16.10 19.78
N SER A 135 -17.07 15.32 20.77
CA SER A 135 -17.79 15.15 22.03
C SER A 135 -17.85 16.45 22.87
N VAL A 136 -16.81 17.28 22.82
CA VAL A 136 -16.79 18.58 23.52
C VAL A 136 -17.76 19.54 22.83
N VAL A 137 -17.69 19.63 21.50
CA VAL A 137 -18.53 20.51 20.69
C VAL A 137 -20.01 20.12 20.81
N ASP A 138 -20.36 18.84 20.70
CA ASP A 138 -21.73 18.34 20.83
C ASP A 138 -22.34 18.64 22.22
N ASN A 139 -21.53 18.48 23.29
CA ASN A 139 -21.94 18.82 24.65
C ASN A 139 -22.20 20.34 24.81
N LEU A 140 -21.37 21.18 24.19
CA LEU A 140 -21.57 22.63 24.23
C LEU A 140 -22.77 23.08 23.40
N TYR A 141 -22.93 22.56 22.18
CA TYR A 141 -24.06 22.92 21.29
C TYR A 141 -25.41 22.50 21.88
N SER A 142 -25.50 21.28 22.44
CA SER A 142 -26.73 20.80 23.07
C SER A 142 -27.14 21.62 24.30
N ASN A 143 -26.17 22.22 25.00
CA ASN A 143 -26.42 23.02 26.20
C ASN A 143 -26.64 24.52 25.94
N ILE A 144 -26.21 25.07 24.79
CA ILE A 144 -26.18 26.53 24.55
C ILE A 144 -27.06 26.94 23.35
N GLY A 145 -27.03 26.19 22.25
CA GLY A 145 -27.59 26.64 20.97
C GLY A 145 -29.12 26.81 20.94
N ALA A 146 -29.86 26.11 21.81
CA ALA A 146 -31.32 26.19 21.84
C ALA A 146 -31.88 27.36 22.67
N LEU A 147 -31.05 28.11 23.39
CA LEU A 147 -31.51 28.97 24.48
C LEU A 147 -31.49 30.48 24.18
N GLN A 148 -30.73 30.90 23.17
CA GLN A 148 -30.41 32.31 22.93
C GLN A 148 -31.48 33.09 22.16
N THR A 149 -31.90 32.60 21.00
CA THR A 149 -32.87 33.31 20.13
C THR A 149 -34.27 33.37 20.73
N ASP A 150 -34.57 32.44 21.61
CA ASP A 150 -35.93 32.16 22.03
C ASP A 150 -36.38 33.11 23.14
N ALA A 151 -35.49 33.51 24.06
CA ALA A 151 -35.86 34.36 25.20
C ALA A 151 -36.28 35.78 24.78
N THR A 152 -35.46 36.49 23.98
CA THR A 152 -35.79 37.84 23.50
C THR A 152 -37.00 37.82 22.59
N TYR A 153 -37.06 36.82 21.70
CA TYR A 153 -38.17 36.63 20.78
C TYR A 153 -39.50 36.41 21.53
N TYR A 154 -39.56 35.48 22.48
CA TYR A 154 -40.77 35.25 23.27
C TYR A 154 -41.12 36.45 24.13
N ARG A 155 -40.14 37.18 24.67
CA ARG A 155 -40.41 38.40 25.43
C ARG A 155 -41.08 39.47 24.57
N ASP A 156 -40.59 39.71 23.37
CA ASP A 156 -41.16 40.74 22.49
C ASP A 156 -42.53 40.32 21.96
N LEU A 157 -42.75 39.03 21.70
CA LEU A 157 -44.07 38.49 21.39
C LEU A 157 -45.05 38.58 22.56
N MET A 158 -44.59 38.42 23.81
CA MET A 158 -45.41 38.69 25.00
C MET A 158 -45.82 40.16 25.02
N LYS A 159 -44.88 41.10 24.93
CA LYS A 159 -45.19 42.55 24.95
C LYS A 159 -46.19 42.92 23.84
N LEU A 160 -45.98 42.39 22.63
CA LEU A 160 -46.85 42.62 21.49
C LEU A 160 -48.24 42.04 21.75
N SER A 161 -48.34 40.78 22.14
CA SER A 161 -49.62 40.11 22.42
C SER A 161 -50.41 40.81 23.53
N CYS A 162 -49.73 41.27 24.58
CA CYS A 162 -50.35 42.04 25.66
C CYS A 162 -50.90 43.40 25.17
N ARG A 163 -50.13 44.14 24.37
CA ARG A 163 -50.62 45.41 23.81
C ARG A 163 -51.78 45.21 22.84
N VAL A 164 -51.69 44.21 21.97
CA VAL A 164 -52.74 43.94 20.97
C VAL A 164 -54.03 43.47 21.65
N SER A 165 -53.94 42.66 22.72
CA SER A 165 -55.13 42.22 23.47
C SER A 165 -55.88 43.39 24.11
N VAL A 166 -55.16 44.39 24.63
CA VAL A 166 -55.74 45.59 25.23
C VAL A 166 -56.36 46.53 24.19
N VAL A 167 -55.67 46.77 23.07
CA VAL A 167 -56.13 47.71 22.03
C VAL A 167 -57.29 47.16 21.21
N SER A 168 -57.50 45.84 21.22
CA SER A 168 -58.58 45.17 20.47
C SER A 168 -59.96 45.25 21.16
N GLU A 169 -60.27 46.36 21.85
CA GLU A 169 -61.53 46.58 22.59
C GLU A 169 -62.78 46.37 21.71
N TYR A 170 -62.70 46.72 20.43
CA TYR A 170 -63.80 46.59 19.47
C TYR A 170 -64.14 45.13 19.12
N ASN A 171 -63.25 44.17 19.40
CA ASN A 171 -63.44 42.76 19.12
C ASN A 171 -62.93 41.90 20.29
N ARG A 172 -63.85 41.57 21.20
CA ARG A 172 -63.58 40.75 22.38
C ARG A 172 -62.94 39.40 22.05
N THR A 173 -63.37 38.75 20.97
CA THR A 173 -62.82 37.45 20.56
C THR A 173 -61.34 37.56 20.22
N LEU A 174 -60.97 38.59 19.45
CA LEU A 174 -59.58 38.87 19.10
C LEU A 174 -58.75 39.22 20.34
N ALA A 175 -59.30 40.05 21.23
CA ALA A 175 -58.64 40.40 22.49
C ALA A 175 -58.32 39.17 23.36
N LEU A 176 -59.26 38.22 23.45
CA LEU A 176 -59.07 36.97 24.20
C LEU A 176 -58.05 36.05 23.53
N GLU A 177 -58.06 35.95 22.19
CA GLU A 177 -57.07 35.17 21.45
C GLU A 177 -55.64 35.67 21.72
N TYR A 178 -55.41 36.99 21.67
CA TYR A 178 -54.12 37.56 22.00
C TYR A 178 -53.75 37.46 23.48
N ALA A 179 -54.75 37.47 24.38
CA ALA A 179 -54.51 37.18 25.80
C ALA A 179 -54.04 35.74 26.03
N ASP A 180 -54.57 34.77 25.28
CA ASP A 180 -54.15 33.38 25.37
C ASP A 180 -52.79 33.14 24.69
N LEU A 181 -52.50 33.85 23.58
CA LEU A 181 -51.16 33.90 23.00
C LEU A 181 -50.14 34.49 23.97
N PHE A 182 -50.48 35.54 24.71
CA PHE A 182 -49.63 36.08 25.76
C PHE A 182 -49.26 35.01 26.80
N MET A 183 -50.23 34.24 27.30
CA MET A 183 -49.96 33.17 28.27
C MET A 183 -49.07 32.07 27.68
N THR A 184 -49.29 31.72 26.41
CA THR A 184 -48.45 30.74 25.70
C THR A 184 -47.00 31.23 25.60
N TYR A 185 -46.78 32.49 25.23
CA TYR A 185 -45.44 33.06 25.15
C TYR A 185 -44.82 33.31 26.53
N HIS A 186 -45.63 33.61 27.54
CA HIS A 186 -45.21 33.73 28.94
C HIS A 186 -44.56 32.43 29.42
N ASP A 187 -45.22 31.30 29.22
CA ASP A 187 -44.72 30.00 29.69
C ASP A 187 -43.42 29.63 28.98
N LYS A 188 -43.37 29.80 27.66
CA LYS A 188 -42.15 29.57 26.86
C LYS A 188 -41.01 30.51 27.25
N TYR A 189 -41.30 31.79 27.49
CA TYR A 189 -40.31 32.76 27.91
C TYR A 189 -39.68 32.36 29.25
N TYR A 190 -40.48 31.96 30.24
CA TYR A 190 -39.95 31.54 31.54
C TYR A 190 -39.27 30.18 31.52
N GLU A 191 -39.71 29.26 30.67
CA GLU A 191 -39.00 28.00 30.43
C GLU A 191 -37.57 28.28 29.97
N VAL A 192 -37.42 29.04 28.88
CA VAL A 192 -36.11 29.41 28.32
C VAL A 192 -35.29 30.23 29.32
N LEU A 193 -35.91 31.23 29.96
CA LEU A 193 -35.23 32.08 30.94
C LEU A 193 -34.75 31.31 32.17
N ASN A 194 -35.51 30.32 32.66
CA ASN A 194 -35.08 29.51 33.80
C ASN A 194 -33.88 28.65 33.45
N VAL A 195 -33.85 28.06 32.25
CA VAL A 195 -32.68 27.28 31.80
C VAL A 195 -31.47 28.20 31.65
N LEU A 196 -31.64 29.37 31.02
CA LEU A 196 -30.59 30.38 30.91
C LEU A 196 -30.01 30.80 32.27
N LEU A 197 -30.86 31.09 33.25
CA LEU A 197 -30.44 31.53 34.58
C LEU A 197 -29.71 30.44 35.38
N VAL A 198 -29.90 29.17 35.05
CA VAL A 198 -29.17 28.04 35.67
C VAL A 198 -27.83 27.81 34.99
N SER A 199 -27.74 28.05 33.68
CA SER A 199 -26.51 27.83 32.88
C SER A 199 -25.50 28.97 32.99
N VAL A 200 -25.92 30.16 33.42
CA VAL A 200 -25.08 31.36 33.47
C VAL A 200 -24.48 31.55 34.88
N PRO A 201 -23.19 31.92 35.00
CA PRO A 201 -22.55 32.23 36.28
C PRO A 201 -23.31 33.26 37.13
N GLU A 202 -23.30 33.09 38.45
CA GLU A 202 -24.08 33.92 39.37
C GLU A 202 -23.70 35.42 39.33
N ASP A 203 -22.47 35.75 38.95
CA ASP A 203 -21.96 37.11 38.83
C ASP A 203 -22.53 37.89 37.62
N VAL A 204 -22.97 37.17 36.59
CA VAL A 204 -23.62 37.76 35.40
C VAL A 204 -25.12 38.00 35.67
N VAL A 205 -25.74 37.17 36.52
CA VAL A 205 -27.16 37.29 36.86
C VAL A 205 -27.42 38.53 37.71
N TYR A 206 -28.14 39.52 37.16
CA TYR A 206 -28.36 40.83 37.79
C TYR A 206 -28.91 40.73 39.23
N SER A 207 -29.88 39.84 39.48
CA SER A 207 -30.50 39.70 40.80
C SER A 207 -29.52 39.21 41.86
N LYS A 208 -28.67 38.23 41.50
CA LYS A 208 -27.62 37.69 42.35
C LYS A 208 -26.50 38.69 42.59
N ARG A 209 -26.02 39.33 41.51
CA ARG A 209 -24.98 40.39 41.59
C ARG A 209 -25.36 41.54 42.53
N ASN A 210 -26.63 41.94 42.53
CA ASN A 210 -27.12 43.05 43.34
C ASN A 210 -27.76 42.60 44.67
N ASN A 211 -27.65 41.34 45.06
CA ASN A 211 -28.26 40.77 46.28
C ASN A 211 -29.76 41.07 46.43
N MET A 212 -30.51 41.03 45.32
CA MET A 212 -31.95 41.27 45.32
C MET A 212 -32.74 39.99 45.05
N SER A 213 -33.94 39.90 45.62
CA SER A 213 -34.86 38.80 45.31
C SER A 213 -35.27 38.85 43.84
N ARG A 214 -35.51 37.69 43.23
CA ARG A 214 -35.99 37.60 41.84
C ARG A 214 -37.33 38.32 41.64
N GLU A 215 -38.15 38.43 42.68
CA GLU A 215 -39.42 39.18 42.65
C GLU A 215 -39.24 40.69 42.63
N ASP A 216 -38.08 41.19 43.08
CA ASP A 216 -37.82 42.62 43.19
C ASP A 216 -37.28 43.25 41.90
N VAL A 217 -36.81 42.41 40.99
CA VAL A 217 -36.30 42.73 39.66
C VAL A 217 -37.36 43.45 38.83
N ARG A 218 -37.00 44.56 38.17
CA ARG A 218 -37.95 45.43 37.44
C ARG A 218 -38.62 44.72 36.28
N SER A 219 -37.87 43.94 35.51
CA SER A 219 -38.38 43.14 34.40
C SER A 219 -39.43 42.12 34.85
N ARG A 220 -39.31 41.56 36.05
CA ARG A 220 -40.34 40.66 36.61
C ARG A 220 -41.58 41.42 37.09
N LYS A 221 -41.40 42.60 37.69
CA LYS A 221 -42.50 43.50 38.03
C LYS A 221 -43.27 43.93 36.78
N ALA A 222 -42.59 44.20 35.66
CA ALA A 222 -43.25 44.49 34.38
C ALA A 222 -44.16 43.34 33.92
N VAL A 223 -43.68 42.10 34.00
CA VAL A 223 -44.50 40.92 33.62
C VAL A 223 -45.69 40.73 34.56
N LYS A 224 -45.54 41.05 35.84
CA LYS A 224 -46.65 41.01 36.80
C LYS A 224 -47.75 42.03 36.47
N GLU A 225 -47.37 43.24 36.05
CA GLU A 225 -48.33 44.25 35.54
C GLU A 225 -48.97 43.79 34.23
N GLU A 226 -48.22 43.13 33.34
CA GLU A 226 -48.81 42.56 32.11
C GLU A 226 -49.83 41.46 32.41
N LEU A 227 -49.59 40.60 33.40
CA LEU A 227 -50.54 39.59 33.84
C LEU A 227 -51.82 40.22 34.39
N SER A 228 -51.72 41.27 35.21
CA SER A 228 -52.90 41.98 35.73
C SER A 228 -53.70 42.65 34.61
N VAL A 229 -53.01 43.22 33.61
CA VAL A 229 -53.60 43.77 32.38
C VAL A 229 -54.36 42.69 31.61
N ILE A 230 -53.80 41.50 31.44
CA ILE A 230 -54.50 40.37 30.78
C ILE A 230 -55.75 39.94 31.55
N GLU A 231 -55.70 39.91 32.89
CA GLU A 231 -56.87 39.64 33.72
C GLU A 231 -57.97 40.71 33.52
N MET A 232 -57.59 41.99 33.41
CA MET A 232 -58.52 43.08 33.11
C MET A 232 -59.14 42.96 31.71
N VAL A 233 -58.35 42.56 30.71
CA VAL A 233 -58.85 42.26 29.34
C VAL A 233 -59.88 41.13 29.38
N ARG A 234 -59.61 40.05 30.12
CA ARG A 234 -60.57 38.94 30.31
C ARG A 234 -61.85 39.39 31.00
N ALA A 235 -61.76 40.33 31.94
CA ALA A 235 -62.88 40.99 32.60
C ALA A 235 -63.56 42.08 31.76
N SER A 236 -63.14 42.31 30.50
CA SER A 236 -63.66 43.35 29.60
C SER A 236 -63.46 44.79 30.09
N ASN A 237 -62.42 45.04 30.89
CA ASN A 237 -62.07 46.35 31.45
C ASN A 237 -60.87 46.97 30.72
N TYR A 238 -61.04 47.26 29.44
CA TYR A 238 -59.96 47.70 28.54
C TYR A 238 -59.39 49.08 28.92
N SER A 239 -60.23 50.00 29.39
CA SER A 239 -59.83 51.37 29.77
C SER A 239 -58.85 51.40 30.95
N GLN A 240 -59.01 50.53 31.94
CA GLN A 240 -58.04 50.42 33.04
C GLN A 240 -56.77 49.70 32.58
N ALA A 241 -56.92 48.65 31.76
CA ALA A 241 -55.81 47.89 31.21
C ALA A 241 -54.85 48.78 30.39
N ILE A 242 -55.38 49.65 29.52
CA ILE A 242 -54.56 50.59 28.74
C ILE A 242 -53.90 51.65 29.63
N THR A 243 -54.59 52.12 30.67
CA THR A 243 -54.03 53.09 31.63
C THR A 243 -52.82 52.51 32.37
N ILE A 244 -52.83 51.21 32.71
CA ILE A 244 -51.69 50.54 33.33
C ILE A 244 -50.52 50.41 32.35
N LEU A 245 -50.79 49.97 31.11
CA LEU A 245 -49.75 49.85 30.08
C LEU A 245 -49.12 51.19 29.67
N ASP A 246 -49.89 52.28 29.69
CA ASP A 246 -49.39 53.62 29.39
C ASP A 246 -48.82 54.33 30.63
N SER A 247 -48.91 53.70 31.81
CA SER A 247 -48.44 54.29 33.05
C SER A 247 -46.91 54.51 33.03
N PRO A 248 -46.40 55.62 33.58
CA PRO A 248 -44.96 55.83 33.73
C PRO A 248 -44.28 54.73 34.54
N LEU A 249 -45.01 54.10 35.47
CA LEU A 249 -44.51 53.01 36.31
C LEU A 249 -44.24 51.75 35.49
N TYR A 250 -45.16 51.36 34.60
CA TYR A 250 -44.93 50.22 33.71
C TYR A 250 -43.76 50.49 32.76
N GLN A 251 -43.66 51.69 32.18
CA GLN A 251 -42.53 52.06 31.32
C GLN A 251 -41.18 52.00 32.06
N TYR A 252 -41.16 52.42 33.33
CA TYR A 252 -39.99 52.29 34.20
C TYR A 252 -39.60 50.82 34.46
N TYR A 253 -40.58 49.94 34.70
CA TYR A 253 -40.31 48.50 34.85
C TYR A 253 -39.85 47.85 33.54
N LEU A 254 -40.45 48.24 32.41
CA LEU A 254 -40.08 47.75 31.09
C LEU A 254 -38.63 48.11 30.73
N ALA A 255 -38.18 49.31 31.10
CA ALA A 255 -36.80 49.76 30.94
C ALA A 255 -35.79 48.95 31.76
N GLY A 256 -36.23 48.18 32.77
CA GLY A 256 -35.36 47.26 33.50
C GLY A 256 -34.93 46.03 32.68
N TYR A 257 -35.70 45.63 31.67
CA TYR A 257 -35.37 44.46 30.85
C TYR A 257 -33.97 44.52 30.20
N PRO A 258 -33.58 45.58 29.46
CA PRO A 258 -32.25 45.69 28.89
C PRO A 258 -31.14 45.78 29.95
N GLU A 259 -31.42 46.21 31.18
CA GLU A 259 -30.41 46.29 32.24
C GLU A 259 -30.21 44.96 32.97
N GLU A 260 -31.28 44.17 33.09
CA GLU A 260 -31.32 43.00 33.98
C GLU A 260 -31.17 41.67 33.23
N ILE A 261 -31.72 41.58 32.01
CA ILE A 261 -31.77 40.33 31.23
C ILE A 261 -30.76 40.36 30.08
N GLN A 262 -30.51 41.53 29.47
CA GLN A 262 -29.55 41.64 28.35
C GLN A 262 -28.14 41.16 28.71
N PRO A 263 -27.57 41.42 29.90
CA PRO A 263 -26.23 40.91 30.22
C PRO A 263 -26.14 39.38 30.25
N VAL A 264 -27.22 38.71 30.65
CA VAL A 264 -27.31 37.23 30.63
C VAL A 264 -27.34 36.73 29.19
N LEU A 265 -28.10 37.41 28.32
CA LEU A 265 -28.16 37.09 26.90
C LEU A 265 -26.81 37.34 26.23
N ASP A 266 -26.21 38.52 26.41
CA ASP A 266 -24.92 38.91 25.85
C ASP A 266 -23.80 37.95 26.27
N TYR A 267 -23.81 37.46 27.52
CA TYR A 267 -22.87 36.43 27.97
C TYR A 267 -23.01 35.13 27.17
N VAL A 268 -24.24 34.70 26.90
CA VAL A 268 -24.51 33.50 26.11
C VAL A 268 -24.09 33.70 24.66
N ILE A 269 -24.36 34.88 24.07
CA ILE A 269 -23.90 35.21 22.70
C ILE A 269 -22.38 35.13 22.63
N ASN A 270 -21.69 35.79 23.56
CA ASN A 270 -20.24 35.80 23.60
C ASN A 270 -19.66 34.39 23.84
N MET A 271 -20.31 33.58 24.69
CA MET A 271 -19.91 32.18 24.88
C MET A 271 -20.10 31.37 23.59
N GLN A 272 -21.19 31.58 22.85
CA GLN A 272 -21.40 30.93 21.56
C GLN A 272 -20.32 31.33 20.54
N GLU A 273 -19.99 32.63 20.44
CA GLU A 273 -18.94 33.11 19.54
C GLU A 273 -17.57 32.50 19.90
N VAL A 274 -17.23 32.41 21.18
CA VAL A 274 -15.99 31.76 21.64
C VAL A 274 -15.98 30.27 21.27
N VAL A 275 -17.10 29.57 21.44
CA VAL A 275 -17.21 28.15 21.08
C VAL A 275 -17.12 27.94 19.56
N GLU A 276 -17.73 28.81 18.77
CA GLU A 276 -17.63 28.77 17.30
C GLU A 276 -16.19 29.03 16.81
N GLU A 277 -15.47 29.97 17.43
CA GLU A 277 -14.06 30.23 17.13
C GLU A 277 -13.16 29.05 17.55
N GLU A 278 -13.42 28.44 18.70
CA GLU A 278 -12.69 27.24 19.16
C GLU A 278 -12.98 26.01 18.28
N ASP A 279 -14.24 25.80 17.85
CA ASP A 279 -14.60 24.72 16.92
C ASP A 279 -13.88 24.90 15.56
N LEU A 280 -13.88 26.12 15.02
CA LEU A 280 -13.13 26.42 13.81
C LEU A 280 -11.62 26.17 14.00
N GLY A 281 -11.06 26.57 15.14
CA GLY A 281 -9.65 26.34 15.47
C GLY A 281 -9.28 24.86 15.59
N THR A 282 -10.10 24.07 16.27
CA THR A 282 -9.87 22.63 16.47
C THR A 282 -10.06 21.82 15.20
N THR A 283 -11.06 22.15 14.37
CA THR A 283 -11.28 21.53 13.05
C THR A 283 -10.13 21.86 12.10
N LEU A 284 -9.65 23.11 12.07
CA LEU A 284 -8.48 23.51 11.28
C LEU A 284 -7.21 22.77 11.72
N ALA A 285 -6.96 22.70 13.03
CA ALA A 285 -5.81 21.96 13.57
C ALA A 285 -5.87 20.47 13.18
N SER A 286 -7.04 19.85 13.26
CA SER A 286 -7.27 18.46 12.86
C SER A 286 -7.01 18.26 11.36
N LEU A 287 -7.43 19.20 10.51
CA LEU A 287 -7.16 19.18 9.07
C LEU A 287 -5.66 19.28 8.76
N ILE A 288 -4.94 20.17 9.44
CA ILE A 288 -3.48 20.31 9.28
C ILE A 288 -2.76 19.01 9.64
N ILE A 289 -3.13 18.39 10.78
CA ILE A 289 -2.56 17.11 11.21
C ILE A 289 -2.81 16.02 10.16
N LEU A 290 -4.02 15.97 9.59
CA LEU A 290 -4.38 15.02 8.53
C LEU A 290 -3.52 15.22 7.28
N VAL A 291 -3.36 16.46 6.81
CA VAL A 291 -2.55 16.78 5.64
C VAL A 291 -1.08 16.40 5.86
N VAL A 292 -0.50 16.74 7.02
CA VAL A 292 0.89 16.38 7.37
C VAL A 292 1.06 14.86 7.43
N SER A 293 0.10 14.14 8.02
CA SER A 293 0.11 12.67 8.06
C SER A 293 0.10 12.07 6.66
N MET A 294 -0.77 12.58 5.77
CA MET A 294 -0.87 12.09 4.39
C MET A 294 0.44 12.30 3.60
N VAL A 295 1.11 13.44 3.80
CA VAL A 295 2.41 13.75 3.19
C VAL A 295 3.50 12.77 3.62
N ILE A 296 3.42 12.18 4.81
CA ILE A 296 4.38 11.18 5.30
C ILE A 296 4.00 9.76 4.84
N VAL A 297 2.73 9.39 4.97
CA VAL A 297 2.25 8.03 4.71
C VAL A 297 2.33 7.67 3.23
N VAL A 298 1.96 8.58 2.32
CA VAL A 298 1.90 8.29 0.88
C VAL A 298 3.29 7.95 0.30
N PRO A 299 4.36 8.74 0.52
CA PRO A 299 5.70 8.40 0.02
C PRO A 299 6.24 7.09 0.59
N VAL A 300 5.97 6.80 1.87
CA VAL A 300 6.39 5.54 2.52
C VAL A 300 5.72 4.34 1.84
N LEU A 301 4.43 4.46 1.51
CA LEU A 301 3.68 3.41 0.83
C LEU A 301 4.16 3.20 -0.61
N ILE A 302 4.45 4.29 -1.35
CA ILE A 302 5.04 4.21 -2.70
C ILE A 302 6.42 3.53 -2.64
N ALA A 303 7.29 3.96 -1.72
CA ALA A 303 8.61 3.37 -1.54
C ALA A 303 8.51 1.88 -1.23
N TYR A 304 7.55 1.48 -0.40
CA TYR A 304 7.28 0.08 -0.09
C TYR A 304 6.89 -0.72 -1.33
N ILE A 305 5.95 -0.24 -2.15
CA ILE A 305 5.53 -0.91 -3.40
C ILE A 305 6.73 -1.10 -4.33
N VAL A 306 7.52 -0.05 -4.55
CA VAL A 306 8.72 -0.11 -5.41
C VAL A 306 9.73 -1.15 -4.89
N LEU A 307 9.97 -1.18 -3.58
CA LEU A 307 10.88 -2.15 -2.97
C LEU A 307 10.35 -3.59 -3.05
N SER A 308 9.02 -3.78 -2.92
CA SER A 308 8.40 -5.10 -3.08
C SER A 308 8.58 -5.62 -4.51
N VAL A 309 8.27 -4.80 -5.52
CA VAL A 309 8.40 -5.16 -6.93
C VAL A 309 9.87 -5.49 -7.29
N ARG A 310 10.83 -4.68 -6.83
CA ARG A 310 12.26 -4.95 -7.07
C ARG A 310 12.72 -6.27 -6.46
N LYS A 311 12.21 -6.63 -5.29
CA LYS A 311 12.55 -7.88 -4.63
C LYS A 311 12.03 -9.10 -5.37
N ASP A 312 10.82 -9.02 -5.93
CA ASP A 312 10.22 -10.13 -6.66
C ASP A 312 10.96 -10.41 -7.97
N THR A 313 11.36 -9.37 -8.71
CA THR A 313 12.21 -9.54 -9.92
C THR A 313 13.55 -10.22 -9.62
N THR A 314 14.14 -9.97 -8.44
CA THR A 314 15.42 -10.58 -8.06
C THR A 314 15.27 -12.08 -7.79
N LYS A 315 14.20 -12.47 -7.06
CA LYS A 315 13.90 -13.88 -6.82
C LYS A 315 13.55 -14.61 -8.09
N GLU A 316 12.81 -13.97 -8.99
CA GLU A 316 12.48 -14.55 -10.28
C GLU A 316 13.75 -14.81 -11.12
N LYS A 317 14.70 -13.87 -11.14
CA LYS A 317 16.02 -14.07 -11.79
C LYS A 317 16.77 -15.25 -11.19
N GLN A 318 16.84 -15.36 -9.85
CA GLN A 318 17.48 -16.50 -9.19
C GLN A 318 16.78 -17.82 -9.52
N LEU A 319 15.45 -17.83 -9.54
CA LEU A 319 14.66 -19.02 -9.90
C LEU A 319 14.90 -19.42 -11.36
N ARG A 320 14.94 -18.46 -12.30
CA ARG A 320 15.29 -18.67 -13.71
C ARG A 320 16.72 -19.23 -13.83
N GLN A 321 17.66 -18.75 -13.03
CA GLN A 321 19.04 -19.24 -13.02
C GLN A 321 19.14 -20.69 -12.51
N VAL A 322 18.48 -21.02 -11.39
CA VAL A 322 18.42 -22.41 -10.87
C VAL A 322 17.80 -23.36 -11.91
N ARG A 323 16.73 -22.90 -12.56
CA ARG A 323 16.06 -23.64 -13.64
C ARG A 323 16.96 -23.87 -14.85
N LYS A 324 17.71 -22.85 -15.29
CA LYS A 324 18.75 -22.97 -16.32
C LYS A 324 19.77 -24.07 -15.97
N TYR A 325 20.29 -24.07 -14.74
CA TYR A 325 21.24 -25.10 -14.30
C TYR A 325 20.62 -26.50 -14.35
N MET A 326 19.37 -26.68 -13.91
CA MET A 326 18.72 -27.99 -13.98
C MET A 326 18.53 -28.52 -15.41
N LEU A 327 18.26 -27.64 -16.37
CA LEU A 327 18.18 -28.01 -17.78
C LEU A 327 19.56 -28.39 -18.32
N MET A 328 20.57 -27.58 -18.03
CA MET A 328 21.95 -27.87 -18.43
C MET A 328 22.50 -29.17 -17.84
N ASP A 329 22.16 -29.48 -16.58
CA ASP A 329 22.49 -30.77 -15.96
C ASP A 329 21.86 -31.95 -16.74
N THR A 330 20.67 -31.75 -17.31
CA THR A 330 19.98 -32.79 -18.10
C THR A 330 20.64 -32.97 -19.47
N ILE A 331 21.12 -31.88 -20.09
CA ILE A 331 21.83 -31.90 -21.37
C ILE A 331 23.25 -32.50 -21.20
N ASN A 332 23.90 -32.25 -20.07
CA ASN A 332 25.24 -32.75 -19.77
C ASN A 332 25.26 -34.26 -19.44
N ASP A 333 24.17 -34.83 -18.94
CA ASP A 333 24.04 -36.28 -18.75
C ASP A 333 23.64 -36.95 -20.06
N SER A 334 24.59 -37.67 -20.70
CA SER A 334 24.38 -38.37 -21.97
C SER A 334 23.12 -39.25 -22.00
N ALA A 335 22.78 -39.94 -20.91
CA ALA A 335 21.65 -40.87 -20.89
C ALA A 335 20.29 -40.16 -20.73
N LEU A 336 20.27 -39.00 -20.07
CA LEU A 336 19.08 -38.16 -19.97
C LEU A 336 18.92 -37.27 -21.21
N CYS A 337 20.04 -36.82 -21.78
CA CYS A 337 20.11 -36.01 -22.98
C CYS A 337 19.43 -36.72 -24.16
N GLU A 338 19.74 -38.00 -24.42
CA GLU A 338 19.08 -38.78 -25.48
C GLU A 338 17.57 -38.89 -25.27
N LYS A 339 17.12 -39.22 -24.05
CA LYS A 339 15.68 -39.30 -23.73
C LYS A 339 14.99 -37.95 -23.85
N PHE A 340 15.69 -36.88 -23.47
CA PHE A 340 15.15 -35.54 -23.56
C PHE A 340 15.06 -35.09 -25.03
N LYS A 341 16.04 -35.44 -25.86
CA LYS A 341 16.02 -35.23 -27.32
C LYS A 341 14.83 -35.94 -27.96
N GLU A 342 14.59 -37.21 -27.63
CA GLU A 342 13.40 -37.95 -28.07
C GLU A 342 12.11 -37.27 -27.62
N PHE A 343 12.06 -36.79 -26.38
CA PHE A 343 10.90 -36.06 -25.86
C PHE A 343 10.67 -34.74 -26.59
N CYS A 344 11.74 -33.99 -26.91
CA CYS A 344 11.65 -32.74 -27.66
C CYS A 344 11.15 -32.98 -29.10
N LYS A 345 11.50 -34.10 -29.73
CA LYS A 345 10.94 -34.53 -31.01
C LYS A 345 9.43 -34.72 -30.95
N ILE A 346 8.94 -35.36 -29.89
CA ILE A 346 7.50 -35.56 -29.66
C ILE A 346 6.79 -34.22 -29.48
N GLU A 347 7.39 -33.28 -28.74
CA GLU A 347 6.84 -31.94 -28.52
C GLU A 347 7.10 -30.94 -29.66
N ARG A 348 7.76 -31.36 -30.76
CA ARG A 348 8.17 -30.48 -31.87
C ARG A 348 8.98 -29.26 -31.41
N SER A 349 9.94 -29.51 -30.53
CA SER A 349 10.90 -28.53 -30.00
C SER A 349 12.34 -29.00 -30.19
N GLU A 350 12.59 -29.82 -31.22
CA GLU A 350 13.90 -30.39 -31.52
C GLU A 350 14.91 -29.31 -31.89
N GLU A 351 14.49 -28.28 -32.61
CA GLU A 351 15.35 -27.19 -33.08
C GLU A 351 15.91 -26.40 -31.89
N ASN A 352 15.03 -26.04 -30.93
CA ASN A 352 15.43 -25.35 -29.70
C ASN A 352 16.42 -26.18 -28.87
N PHE A 353 16.22 -27.49 -28.81
CA PHE A 353 17.14 -28.41 -28.15
C PHE A 353 18.48 -28.52 -28.90
N ALA A 354 18.45 -28.63 -30.22
CA ALA A 354 19.64 -28.79 -31.07
C ALA A 354 20.58 -27.58 -30.95
N VAL A 355 20.05 -26.37 -30.81
CA VAL A 355 20.84 -25.16 -30.50
C VAL A 355 21.60 -25.33 -29.19
N LEU A 356 20.91 -25.72 -28.12
CA LEU A 356 21.53 -25.90 -26.81
C LEU A 356 22.60 -27.00 -26.82
N GLU A 357 22.37 -28.09 -27.57
CA GLU A 357 23.34 -29.17 -27.77
C GLU A 357 24.62 -28.65 -28.45
N LYS A 358 24.49 -27.88 -29.54
CA LYS A 358 25.62 -27.27 -30.26
C LYS A 358 26.37 -26.23 -29.42
N ILE A 359 25.66 -25.40 -28.66
CA ILE A 359 26.27 -24.46 -27.72
C ILE A 359 27.07 -25.20 -26.64
N ASN A 360 26.55 -26.33 -26.13
CA ASN A 360 27.28 -27.14 -25.16
C ASN A 360 28.57 -27.73 -25.76
N ASP A 361 28.52 -28.16 -27.02
CA ASP A 361 29.72 -28.65 -27.72
C ASP A 361 30.75 -27.55 -27.97
N TYR A 362 30.31 -26.33 -28.30
CA TYR A 362 31.19 -25.16 -28.37
C TYR A 362 31.86 -24.88 -27.02
N LYS A 363 31.13 -24.94 -25.90
CA LYS A 363 31.69 -24.75 -24.55
C LYS A 363 32.73 -25.81 -24.19
N LYS A 364 32.47 -27.09 -24.50
CA LYS A 364 33.47 -28.17 -24.31
C LYS A 364 34.75 -27.92 -25.13
N LEU A 365 34.65 -27.30 -26.31
CA LEU A 365 35.84 -26.90 -27.07
C LEU A 365 36.54 -25.69 -26.44
N CYS A 366 35.80 -24.75 -25.85
CA CYS A 366 36.40 -23.64 -25.09
C CYS A 366 37.17 -24.14 -23.86
N GLU A 367 36.57 -25.05 -23.07
CA GLU A 367 37.25 -25.68 -21.93
C GLU A 367 38.53 -26.41 -22.37
N LYS A 368 38.48 -27.17 -23.47
CA LYS A 368 39.67 -27.83 -24.02
C LYS A 368 40.72 -26.83 -24.53
N SER A 369 40.30 -25.75 -25.19
CA SER A 369 41.22 -24.69 -25.64
C SER A 369 41.92 -24.07 -24.44
N PHE A 370 41.17 -23.76 -23.38
CA PHE A 370 41.70 -23.23 -22.13
C PHE A 370 42.67 -24.21 -21.46
N ASP A 371 42.33 -25.50 -21.36
CA ASP A 371 43.22 -26.53 -20.81
C ASP A 371 44.54 -26.63 -21.60
N ILE A 372 44.49 -26.50 -22.93
CA ILE A 372 45.69 -26.49 -23.80
C ILE A 372 46.52 -25.23 -23.56
N GLN A 373 45.88 -24.05 -23.50
CA GLN A 373 46.57 -22.78 -23.25
C GLN A 373 47.26 -22.81 -21.88
N VAL A 374 46.56 -23.23 -20.83
CA VAL A 374 47.13 -23.40 -19.49
C VAL A 374 48.33 -24.35 -19.55
N PHE A 375 48.21 -25.48 -20.26
CA PHE A 375 49.32 -26.42 -20.41
C PHE A 375 50.53 -25.80 -21.14
N LEU A 376 50.33 -25.06 -22.24
CA LEU A 376 51.41 -24.46 -23.01
C LEU A 376 52.12 -23.34 -22.21
N PHE A 377 51.36 -22.41 -21.64
CA PHE A 377 51.92 -21.22 -20.99
C PHE A 377 52.45 -21.49 -19.58
N ASP A 378 51.86 -22.39 -18.80
CA ASP A 378 52.39 -22.73 -17.46
C ASP A 378 53.66 -23.61 -17.55
N THR A 379 53.80 -24.42 -18.61
CA THR A 379 54.97 -25.30 -18.78
C THR A 379 56.21 -24.55 -19.26
N ASP A 380 56.05 -23.51 -20.07
CA ASP A 380 57.15 -22.66 -20.55
C ASP A 380 57.80 -21.85 -19.42
N ILE A 381 57.03 -21.46 -18.40
CA ILE A 381 57.55 -20.73 -17.23
C ILE A 381 58.41 -21.64 -16.33
N LEU A 382 58.16 -22.95 -16.32
CA LEU A 382 58.91 -23.92 -15.49
C LEU A 382 60.11 -24.56 -16.23
N SER A 383 60.17 -24.51 -17.57
CA SER A 383 61.32 -25.03 -18.34
C SER A 383 62.48 -24.04 -18.50
N GLY A 384 62.35 -22.80 -18.02
CA GLY A 384 63.39 -21.77 -18.10
C GLY A 384 64.41 -21.75 -16.94
N SER A 385 64.38 -22.70 -16.01
CA SER A 385 65.08 -22.58 -14.72
C SER A 385 66.09 -23.69 -14.36
N ASP A 386 66.45 -24.61 -15.25
CA ASP A 386 67.50 -25.61 -14.96
C ASP A 386 68.63 -25.58 -16.01
N GLN A 387 69.34 -24.46 -16.06
CA GLN A 387 70.80 -24.51 -16.11
C GLN A 387 71.28 -24.48 -14.66
N PHE A 388 71.44 -25.62 -14.00
CA PHE A 388 72.62 -25.95 -13.20
C PHE A 388 72.56 -27.39 -12.66
N SER A 389 73.73 -28.04 -12.69
CA SER A 389 74.12 -29.27 -12.01
C SER A 389 73.83 -30.60 -12.72
N GLU A 390 74.69 -30.88 -13.71
CA GLU A 390 75.32 -32.20 -13.85
C GLU A 390 75.80 -32.69 -12.47
N THR A 391 75.25 -33.79 -11.93
CA THR A 391 76.09 -34.78 -11.24
C THR A 391 75.43 -36.16 -11.24
N THR A 392 76.02 -37.01 -12.05
CA THR A 392 76.14 -38.47 -11.97
C THR A 392 75.85 -39.07 -10.59
N THR A 393 74.98 -40.09 -10.50
CA THR A 393 75.35 -41.40 -9.94
C THR A 393 74.27 -42.45 -10.16
N THR A 394 74.69 -43.49 -10.86
CA THR A 394 74.19 -44.86 -10.91
C THR A 394 73.76 -45.42 -9.54
N THR A 395 72.63 -46.11 -9.48
CA THR A 395 72.57 -47.52 -9.04
C THR A 395 71.21 -48.17 -9.27
N SER A 396 71.32 -49.41 -9.73
CA SER A 396 70.34 -50.44 -10.04
C SER A 396 69.55 -50.94 -8.82
N ASN A 397 68.25 -51.23 -8.98
CA ASN A 397 67.76 -52.62 -9.04
C ASN A 397 66.23 -52.71 -9.18
N GLU A 398 65.87 -53.83 -9.82
CA GLU A 398 64.57 -54.41 -10.18
C GLU A 398 63.54 -54.41 -9.03
N ASP A 399 62.25 -54.21 -9.32
CA ASP A 399 61.37 -55.35 -9.67
C ASP A 399 59.91 -54.93 -10.00
N SER A 400 59.38 -55.59 -11.04
CA SER A 400 57.99 -55.84 -11.44
C SER A 400 56.80 -55.06 -10.81
N SER A 401 56.18 -54.16 -11.59
CA SER A 401 54.75 -54.31 -12.00
C SER A 401 54.36 -53.30 -13.08
N LYS A 402 53.86 -53.85 -14.20
CA LYS A 402 53.48 -53.16 -15.44
C LYS A 402 52.35 -52.15 -15.20
N LYS A 403 52.65 -50.91 -14.84
CA LYS A 403 51.73 -49.78 -14.99
C LYS A 403 52.21 -48.92 -16.15
N LYS A 404 51.64 -49.19 -17.32
CA LYS A 404 51.84 -48.48 -18.58
C LYS A 404 51.64 -46.98 -18.32
N LYS A 405 52.73 -46.27 -18.08
CA LYS A 405 52.78 -44.82 -17.90
C LYS A 405 52.47 -44.25 -19.29
N ASN A 406 51.18 -44.03 -19.58
CA ASN A 406 50.77 -43.28 -20.76
C ASN A 406 51.41 -41.90 -20.62
N ILE A 407 52.56 -41.72 -21.27
CA ILE A 407 53.15 -40.43 -21.55
C ILE A 407 52.04 -39.69 -22.31
N LYS A 408 51.35 -38.77 -21.61
CA LYS A 408 50.44 -37.85 -22.26
C LYS A 408 51.26 -37.17 -23.34
N LYS A 409 50.93 -37.40 -24.62
CA LYS A 409 51.43 -36.54 -25.70
C LYS A 409 51.20 -35.10 -25.23
N GLY A 410 52.27 -34.32 -25.12
CA GLY A 410 52.14 -32.89 -24.82
C GLY A 410 51.26 -32.25 -25.87
N PHE A 411 50.42 -31.31 -25.45
CA PHE A 411 49.68 -30.49 -26.39
C PHE A 411 50.67 -29.60 -27.15
N THR A 412 50.42 -29.42 -28.43
CA THR A 412 51.21 -28.54 -29.31
C THR A 412 50.40 -27.29 -29.68
N GLU A 413 51.07 -26.22 -30.07
CA GLU A 413 50.41 -25.00 -30.60
C GLU A 413 49.51 -25.31 -31.81
N LYS A 414 49.87 -26.33 -32.59
CA LYS A 414 49.04 -26.85 -33.67
C LYS A 414 47.70 -27.41 -33.16
N ASP A 415 47.68 -28.11 -32.03
CA ASP A 415 46.45 -28.61 -31.42
C ASP A 415 45.53 -27.46 -30.97
N LEU A 416 46.12 -26.36 -30.47
CA LEU A 416 45.37 -25.16 -30.10
C LEU A 416 44.71 -24.52 -31.33
N SER A 417 45.47 -24.34 -32.42
CA SER A 417 44.96 -23.80 -33.68
C SER A 417 43.85 -24.68 -34.27
N ASP A 418 44.01 -26.01 -34.22
CA ASP A 418 42.98 -26.96 -34.67
C ASP A 418 41.71 -26.88 -33.81
N ILE A 419 41.81 -26.63 -32.50
CA ILE A 419 40.64 -26.42 -31.63
C ILE A 419 39.96 -25.08 -31.92
N GLU A 420 40.70 -23.98 -32.06
CA GLU A 420 40.10 -22.68 -32.39
C GLU A 420 39.40 -22.71 -33.75
N LYS A 421 39.98 -23.41 -34.74
CA LYS A 421 39.32 -23.64 -36.03
C LYS A 421 38.00 -24.40 -35.87
N ARG A 422 37.98 -25.48 -35.06
CA ARG A 422 36.73 -26.21 -34.77
C ARG A 422 35.72 -25.38 -33.98
N LYS A 423 36.17 -24.53 -33.06
CA LYS A 423 35.29 -23.57 -32.36
C LYS A 423 34.62 -22.64 -33.36
N PHE A 424 35.38 -22.10 -34.32
CA PHE A 424 34.84 -21.26 -35.37
C PHE A 424 33.84 -21.99 -36.27
N GLU A 425 34.15 -23.23 -36.68
CA GLU A 425 33.23 -24.05 -37.48
C GLU A 425 31.88 -24.28 -36.78
N ILE A 426 31.90 -24.67 -35.49
CA ILE A 426 30.67 -24.86 -34.71
C ILE A 426 29.95 -23.52 -34.50
N ALA A 427 30.69 -22.45 -34.19
CA ALA A 427 30.07 -21.14 -33.95
C ALA A 427 29.42 -20.58 -35.22
N PHE A 428 30.03 -20.82 -36.38
CA PHE A 428 29.48 -20.48 -37.69
C PHE A 428 28.22 -21.30 -37.97
N GLU A 429 28.24 -22.63 -37.75
CA GLU A 429 27.06 -23.50 -37.88
C GLU A 429 25.91 -23.04 -36.98
N ILE A 430 26.18 -22.70 -35.72
CA ILE A 430 25.18 -22.17 -34.80
C ILE A 430 24.55 -20.90 -35.37
N HIS A 431 25.36 -19.99 -35.90
CA HIS A 431 24.87 -18.75 -36.48
C HIS A 431 24.05 -19.00 -37.75
N THR A 432 24.56 -19.73 -38.73
CA THR A 432 23.90 -19.92 -40.04
C THR A 432 22.64 -20.76 -39.95
N ASP A 433 22.65 -21.81 -39.13
CA ASP A 433 21.56 -22.80 -39.16
C ASP A 433 20.43 -22.41 -38.21
N PHE A 434 20.77 -21.71 -37.12
CA PHE A 434 19.83 -21.45 -36.03
C PHE A 434 19.58 -19.98 -35.71
N LEU A 435 20.58 -19.10 -35.82
CA LEU A 435 20.40 -17.67 -35.48
C LEU A 435 20.02 -16.82 -36.69
N ASP A 436 20.40 -17.22 -37.90
CA ASP A 436 19.98 -16.58 -39.13
C ASP A 436 18.48 -16.85 -39.36
N VAL A 437 17.74 -15.78 -39.66
CA VAL A 437 16.31 -15.83 -40.02
C VAL A 437 16.08 -16.70 -41.27
N ARG A 438 17.11 -16.89 -42.09
CA ARG A 438 17.08 -17.75 -43.29
C ARG A 438 17.61 -19.17 -43.03
N GLY A 439 18.05 -19.48 -41.81
CA GLY A 439 18.57 -20.79 -41.45
C GLY A 439 17.51 -21.87 -41.50
N GLU A 440 17.91 -23.11 -41.84
CA GLU A 440 16.98 -24.25 -41.95
C GLU A 440 16.31 -24.60 -40.61
N ARG A 441 16.97 -24.30 -39.49
CA ARG A 441 16.51 -24.57 -38.12
C ARG A 441 16.45 -23.29 -37.30
N SER A 442 16.06 -22.18 -37.93
CA SER A 442 16.03 -20.87 -37.28
C SER A 442 15.20 -20.89 -36.00
N VAL A 443 15.79 -20.50 -34.88
CA VAL A 443 15.09 -20.36 -33.59
C VAL A 443 14.74 -18.89 -33.35
N ASN A 444 13.64 -18.67 -32.63
CA ASN A 444 13.20 -17.32 -32.31
C ASN A 444 14.13 -16.68 -31.27
N THR A 445 15.09 -15.88 -31.74
CA THR A 445 16.07 -15.15 -30.91
C THR A 445 16.03 -13.67 -31.24
N SER A 446 16.53 -12.84 -30.32
CA SER A 446 16.65 -11.40 -30.57
C SER A 446 17.65 -11.13 -31.70
N LYS A 447 17.24 -10.36 -32.71
CA LYS A 447 18.11 -9.97 -33.84
C LYS A 447 19.43 -9.34 -33.39
N GLN A 448 19.41 -8.54 -32.33
CA GLN A 448 20.62 -7.91 -31.78
C GLN A 448 21.63 -8.95 -31.28
N VAL A 449 21.15 -10.05 -30.70
CA VAL A 449 22.01 -11.12 -30.19
C VAL A 449 22.64 -11.89 -31.34
N ALA A 450 21.86 -12.19 -32.38
CA ALA A 450 22.36 -12.83 -33.61
C ALA A 450 23.41 -11.94 -34.32
N ASP A 451 23.13 -10.65 -34.48
CA ASP A 451 24.04 -9.68 -35.12
C ASP A 451 25.35 -9.53 -34.31
N ASN A 452 25.29 -9.56 -32.98
CA ASN A 452 26.49 -9.54 -32.14
C ASN A 452 27.37 -10.78 -32.34
N VAL A 453 26.76 -11.98 -32.37
CA VAL A 453 27.49 -13.22 -32.64
C VAL A 453 28.15 -13.16 -34.02
N LYS A 454 27.40 -12.70 -35.03
CA LYS A 454 27.91 -12.50 -36.39
C LYS A 454 29.13 -11.59 -36.43
N GLN A 455 29.07 -10.46 -35.73
CA GLN A 455 30.17 -9.51 -35.67
C GLN A 455 31.46 -10.14 -35.12
N PHE A 456 31.37 -10.95 -34.05
CA PHE A 456 32.53 -11.66 -33.51
C PHE A 456 33.09 -12.70 -34.49
N LEU A 457 32.21 -13.40 -35.23
CA LEU A 457 32.62 -14.33 -36.28
C LEU A 457 33.32 -13.61 -37.43
N ASP A 458 32.81 -12.45 -37.85
CA ASP A 458 33.42 -11.63 -38.91
C ASP A 458 34.81 -11.12 -38.51
N TYR A 459 35.00 -10.70 -37.25
CA TYR A 459 36.33 -10.28 -36.75
C TYR A 459 37.33 -11.43 -36.70
N PHE A 460 36.89 -12.61 -36.27
CA PHE A 460 37.73 -13.80 -36.28
C PHE A 460 38.10 -14.21 -37.72
N ALA A 461 37.14 -14.18 -38.64
CA ALA A 461 37.38 -14.51 -40.06
C ALA A 461 38.35 -13.54 -40.76
N LYS A 462 38.38 -12.27 -40.34
CA LYS A 462 39.36 -11.29 -40.82
C LYS A 462 40.75 -11.44 -40.19
N GLY A 463 40.91 -12.30 -39.18
CA GLY A 463 42.13 -12.43 -38.40
C GLY A 463 42.37 -11.26 -37.44
N GLU A 464 41.34 -10.45 -37.15
CA GLU A 464 41.44 -9.35 -36.17
C GLU A 464 41.45 -9.88 -34.73
N ASN A 465 40.85 -11.05 -34.49
CA ASN A 465 40.87 -11.76 -33.20
C ASN A 465 41.50 -13.15 -33.36
N GLU A 466 42.47 -13.47 -32.51
CA GLU A 466 43.15 -14.79 -32.51
C GLU A 466 42.32 -15.90 -31.86
N SER A 467 41.35 -15.56 -31.02
CA SER A 467 40.50 -16.54 -30.32
C SER A 467 39.06 -16.06 -30.19
N LEU A 468 38.13 -17.03 -30.18
CA LEU A 468 36.71 -16.74 -29.93
C LEU A 468 36.39 -16.72 -28.43
N PRO A 469 35.57 -15.77 -27.96
CA PRO A 469 35.24 -15.65 -26.55
C PRO A 469 34.37 -16.82 -26.05
N GLU A 470 34.62 -17.27 -24.81
CA GLU A 470 33.88 -18.39 -24.18
C GLU A 470 32.40 -18.06 -23.97
N ASN A 471 32.10 -16.79 -23.66
CA ASN A 471 30.75 -16.31 -23.39
C ASN A 471 29.98 -15.85 -24.64
N LEU A 472 30.50 -16.14 -25.86
CA LEU A 472 29.88 -15.73 -27.13
C LEU A 472 28.39 -16.07 -27.21
N PHE A 473 28.01 -17.26 -26.73
CA PHE A 473 26.65 -17.79 -26.79
C PHE A 473 25.90 -17.74 -25.46
N GLU A 474 26.42 -17.06 -24.41
CA GLU A 474 25.81 -17.09 -23.08
C GLU A 474 24.39 -16.48 -23.06
N ILE A 475 24.17 -15.42 -23.85
CA ILE A 475 22.86 -14.76 -23.97
C ILE A 475 21.89 -15.68 -24.71
N VAL A 476 22.29 -16.22 -25.87
CA VAL A 476 21.49 -17.17 -26.67
C VAL A 476 21.09 -18.38 -25.84
N GLU A 477 22.06 -18.98 -25.15
CA GLU A 477 21.85 -20.12 -24.27
C GLU A 477 20.82 -19.81 -23.19
N THR A 478 20.89 -18.62 -22.59
CA THR A 478 19.98 -18.19 -21.54
C THR A 478 18.55 -18.01 -22.07
N GLU A 479 18.39 -17.39 -23.25
CA GLU A 479 17.10 -17.26 -23.93
C GLU A 479 16.50 -18.62 -24.28
N MET A 480 17.30 -19.51 -24.88
CA MET A 480 16.87 -20.86 -25.25
C MET A 480 16.55 -21.72 -24.02
N CYS A 481 17.31 -21.59 -22.93
CA CYS A 481 16.99 -22.26 -21.68
C CYS A 481 15.65 -21.81 -21.11
N VAL A 482 15.37 -20.50 -21.14
CA VAL A 482 14.08 -19.95 -20.68
C VAL A 482 12.93 -20.48 -21.54
N LEU A 483 13.10 -20.49 -22.87
CA LEU A 483 12.12 -21.02 -23.82
C LEU A 483 11.83 -22.52 -23.57
N MET A 484 12.88 -23.30 -23.33
CA MET A 484 12.81 -24.75 -23.11
C MET A 484 12.32 -25.16 -21.71
N MET A 485 12.08 -24.21 -20.80
CA MET A 485 11.74 -24.54 -19.41
C MET A 485 10.44 -25.33 -19.27
N ASP A 486 9.42 -25.01 -20.04
CA ASP A 486 8.13 -25.69 -19.96
C ASP A 486 8.23 -27.12 -20.50
N THR A 487 8.92 -27.30 -21.63
CA THR A 487 9.24 -28.63 -22.18
C THR A 487 10.07 -29.46 -21.21
N HIS A 488 11.08 -28.87 -20.56
CA HIS A 488 11.87 -29.56 -19.53
C HIS A 488 11.04 -29.99 -18.32
N ARG A 489 10.12 -29.13 -17.87
CA ARG A 489 9.20 -29.47 -16.78
C ARG A 489 8.30 -30.65 -17.16
N ARG A 490 7.72 -30.64 -18.37
CA ARG A 490 6.90 -31.74 -18.88
C ARG A 490 7.71 -33.03 -19.02
N PHE A 491 8.95 -32.94 -19.49
CA PHE A 491 9.88 -34.06 -19.52
C PHE A 491 10.13 -34.66 -18.14
N LYS A 492 10.38 -33.85 -17.11
CA LYS A 492 10.55 -34.36 -15.74
C LYS A 492 9.33 -35.12 -15.24
N ILE A 493 8.14 -34.61 -15.51
CA ILE A 493 6.87 -35.29 -15.16
C ILE A 493 6.77 -36.63 -15.91
N PHE A 494 7.08 -36.64 -17.20
CA PHE A 494 7.08 -37.83 -18.04
C PHE A 494 8.07 -38.91 -17.53
N VAL A 495 9.29 -38.52 -17.19
CA VAL A 495 10.30 -39.43 -16.62
C VAL A 495 9.85 -39.98 -15.26
N GLU A 496 9.25 -39.14 -14.41
CA GLU A 496 8.72 -39.58 -13.12
C GLU A 496 7.59 -40.60 -13.27
N GLN A 497 6.69 -40.39 -14.25
CA GLN A 497 5.62 -41.33 -14.58
C GLN A 497 6.18 -42.68 -15.04
N GLN A 498 7.14 -42.69 -15.96
CA GLN A 498 7.80 -43.93 -16.39
C GLN A 498 8.48 -44.67 -15.23
N LEU A 499 9.12 -43.95 -14.31
CA LEU A 499 9.72 -44.55 -13.12
C LEU A 499 8.66 -45.15 -12.19
N LYS A 500 7.51 -44.48 -12.01
CA LYS A 500 6.39 -45.01 -11.21
C LYS A 500 5.80 -46.27 -11.82
N GLU A 501 5.63 -46.32 -13.14
CA GLU A 501 5.13 -47.51 -13.85
C GLU A 501 6.09 -48.68 -13.74
N LYS A 502 7.39 -48.46 -13.97
CA LYS A 502 8.42 -49.50 -13.78
C LYS A 502 8.42 -50.05 -12.35
N ARG A 503 8.30 -49.18 -11.34
CA ARG A 503 8.17 -49.61 -9.93
C ARG A 503 6.90 -50.43 -9.69
N LYS A 504 5.75 -50.04 -10.25
CA LYS A 504 4.50 -50.81 -10.13
C LYS A 504 4.65 -52.20 -10.76
N ILE A 505 5.22 -52.30 -11.95
CA ILE A 505 5.46 -53.57 -12.64
C ILE A 505 6.38 -54.47 -11.81
N LEU A 506 7.50 -53.93 -11.31
CA LEU A 506 8.44 -54.66 -10.44
C LEU A 506 7.75 -55.16 -9.16
N SER A 507 6.89 -54.33 -8.55
CA SER A 507 6.14 -54.73 -7.34
C SER A 507 5.15 -55.86 -7.61
N THR A 508 4.50 -55.85 -8.78
CA THR A 508 3.59 -56.93 -9.20
C THR A 508 4.34 -58.21 -9.51
N ILE A 509 5.50 -58.14 -10.16
CA ILE A 509 6.35 -59.30 -10.42
C ILE A 509 6.83 -59.91 -9.09
N LYS A 510 7.30 -59.09 -8.16
CA LYS A 510 7.72 -59.56 -6.83
C LYS A 510 6.60 -60.29 -6.08
N ARG A 511 5.39 -59.72 -6.05
CA ARG A 511 4.21 -60.36 -5.45
C ARG A 511 3.82 -61.68 -6.13
N LYS A 512 4.08 -61.84 -7.43
CA LYS A 512 3.82 -63.11 -8.15
C LYS A 512 4.87 -64.18 -7.81
N ILE A 513 6.11 -63.77 -7.53
CA ILE A 513 7.18 -64.69 -7.09
C ILE A 513 6.92 -65.15 -5.67
N ASP A 514 6.57 -64.25 -4.75
CA ASP A 514 6.32 -64.60 -3.33
C ASP A 514 5.09 -65.50 -3.11
N LYS A 515 4.22 -65.66 -4.12
CA LYS A 515 3.04 -66.54 -4.09
C LYS A 515 3.29 -67.92 -4.68
N LYS A 516 4.45 -68.15 -5.31
CA LYS A 516 4.88 -69.46 -5.78
C LYS A 516 5.83 -70.05 -4.75
#